data_AF-A0A7S4VUB5-F1
#
_entry.id   AF-A0A7S4VUB5-F1
#
_cell.length_a   1.000
_cell.length_b   1.000
_cell.length_c   1.000
_cell.angle_alpha   90.00
_cell.angle_beta   90.00
_cell.angle_gamma   90.00
#
_symmetry.space_group_name_H-M   'P 1'
#
loop_
_entity.id
_entity.type
_entity.pdbx_description
1 polymer ?
#
loop_
_entity_poly.entity_id
_entity_poly.type
_entity_poly.pdbx_seq_one_letter_code
_entity_poly.pdbx_strand_id
1 'polypeptide(L)'
;SCGTSGAQAILAQAAQPIGPGPAEELPPRPRAAAHPPAMVERLTYRRKNRYNTKSNIQKIVKTPGGRLVFHHQKKRAKGPHCGDCGGKIIGVPVKRPIEYKRIPR
;
A
#
# COMPACT_ATOMS: atom_id res chain seq x y z
N SER A 1 0.18 -48.52 -29.42
CA SER A 1 1.13 -48.98 -28.38
C SER A 1 1.55 -47.76 -27.59
N CYS A 2 1.08 -47.46 -26.38
CA CYS A 2 0.82 -48.24 -25.17
C CYS A 2 -0.19 -47.41 -24.34
N GLY A 3 -1.22 -47.91 -23.68
CA GLY A 3 -1.81 -49.22 -23.51
C GLY A 3 -3.18 -48.99 -22.86
N THR A 4 -4.17 -49.74 -23.31
CA THR A 4 -5.51 -49.86 -22.73
C THR A 4 -5.44 -50.37 -21.30
N SER A 5 -6.17 -49.76 -20.38
CA SER A 5 -6.74 -50.47 -19.24
C SER A 5 -7.78 -49.61 -18.52
N GLY A 6 -9.02 -50.11 -18.43
CA GLY A 6 -9.88 -49.78 -17.31
C GLY A 6 -10.97 -48.74 -17.52
N ALA A 7 -11.63 -48.72 -18.69
CA ALA A 7 -13.02 -48.28 -18.73
C ALA A 7 -13.91 -49.51 -18.45
N GLN A 8 -14.27 -49.73 -17.18
CA GLN A 8 -15.48 -50.48 -16.80
C GLN A 8 -15.80 -50.33 -15.31
N ALA A 9 -16.90 -49.61 -15.06
CA ALA A 9 -17.96 -49.81 -14.07
C ALA A 9 -17.60 -50.24 -12.64
N ILE A 10 -18.06 -49.46 -11.66
CA ILE A 10 -19.02 -49.84 -10.59
C ILE A 10 -18.97 -48.77 -9.48
N LEU A 11 -20.03 -47.97 -9.34
CA LEU A 11 -20.81 -47.77 -8.10
C LEU A 11 -21.73 -46.55 -8.22
N ALA A 12 -23.02 -46.87 -8.30
CA ALA A 12 -24.11 -46.00 -7.94
C ALA A 12 -24.15 -45.80 -6.41
N GLN A 13 -24.90 -44.76 -6.00
CA GLN A 13 -25.52 -44.56 -4.67
C GLN A 13 -24.62 -44.06 -3.52
N ALA A 14 -24.60 -42.74 -3.34
CA ALA A 14 -25.18 -42.10 -2.15
C ALA A 14 -25.11 -40.56 -2.32
N ALA A 15 -26.27 -39.94 -2.54
CA ALA A 15 -26.43 -38.52 -2.30
C ALA A 15 -26.28 -38.28 -0.79
N GLN A 16 -25.18 -37.69 -0.37
CA GLN A 16 -25.05 -37.12 0.96
C GLN A 16 -25.34 -35.62 0.84
N PRO A 17 -26.29 -35.07 1.64
CA PRO A 17 -26.52 -33.63 1.65
C PRO A 17 -25.25 -32.94 2.14
N ILE A 18 -24.65 -32.12 1.28
CA ILE A 18 -23.59 -31.18 1.67
C ILE A 18 -24.26 -30.13 2.55
N GLY A 19 -24.36 -30.43 3.85
CA GLY A 19 -24.70 -29.42 4.84
C GLY A 19 -23.67 -28.29 4.78
N PRO A 20 -24.05 -27.04 5.07
CA PRO A 20 -23.06 -25.98 5.24
C PRO A 20 -22.13 -26.43 6.37
N GLY A 21 -20.86 -26.70 6.02
CA GLY A 21 -19.83 -26.99 6.99
C GLY A 21 -19.81 -25.91 8.06
N PRO A 22 -19.49 -26.26 9.32
CA PRO A 22 -19.38 -25.26 10.38
C PRO A 22 -18.43 -24.18 9.88
N ALA A 23 -18.82 -22.92 10.07
CA ALA A 23 -17.96 -21.77 9.83
C ALA A 23 -16.63 -22.05 10.51
N GLU A 24 -15.64 -22.45 9.71
CA GLU A 24 -14.26 -22.57 10.16
C GLU A 24 -13.85 -21.15 10.50
N GLU A 25 -14.00 -20.85 11.80
CA GLU A 25 -13.68 -19.60 12.42
C GLU A 25 -12.22 -19.29 12.07
N LEU A 26 -12.05 -18.42 11.07
CA LEU A 26 -10.75 -17.87 10.72
C LEU A 26 -10.07 -17.50 12.04
N PRO A 27 -8.86 -18.02 12.32
CA PRO A 27 -8.19 -17.73 13.57
C PRO A 27 -8.15 -16.21 13.72
N PRO A 28 -8.45 -15.66 14.91
CA PRO A 28 -8.37 -14.23 15.11
C PRO A 28 -6.96 -13.83 14.69
N ARG A 29 -6.85 -12.97 13.66
CA ARG A 29 -5.55 -12.46 13.19
C ARG A 29 -4.78 -12.09 14.45
N PRO A 30 -3.56 -12.64 14.67
CA PRO A 30 -2.86 -12.42 15.93
C PRO A 30 -2.84 -10.92 16.15
N ARG A 31 -3.46 -10.46 17.24
CA ARG A 31 -3.38 -9.07 17.67
C ARG A 31 -1.88 -8.83 17.84
N ALA A 32 -1.28 -8.16 16.85
CA ALA A 32 0.15 -8.03 16.72
C ALA A 32 0.73 -7.70 18.09
N ALA A 33 1.62 -8.58 18.56
CA ALA A 33 2.20 -8.56 19.88
C ALA A 33 2.51 -7.12 20.30
N ALA A 34 1.85 -6.67 21.37
CA ALA A 34 2.09 -5.40 22.01
C ALA A 34 3.55 -5.38 22.47
N HIS A 35 4.43 -4.84 21.63
CA HIS A 35 5.76 -4.45 22.07
C HIS A 35 5.57 -3.42 23.17
N PRO A 36 6.28 -3.52 24.31
CA PRO A 36 6.24 -2.48 25.31
C PRO A 36 6.57 -1.15 24.61
N PRO A 37 5.87 -0.04 24.92
CA PRO A 37 6.22 1.25 24.36
C PRO A 37 7.57 1.65 24.96
N ALA A 38 8.66 1.12 24.39
CA ALA A 38 9.98 1.72 24.52
C ALA A 38 9.76 3.21 24.26
N MET A 39 10.15 4.06 25.21
CA MET A 39 9.83 5.48 25.15
C MET A 39 10.39 6.07 23.85
N VAL A 40 9.51 6.28 22.87
CA VAL A 40 9.87 6.86 21.58
C VAL A 40 9.92 8.38 21.73
N GLU A 41 10.94 9.01 21.16
CA GLU A 41 11.07 10.46 21.13
C GLU A 41 9.83 11.09 20.45
N ARG A 42 9.09 11.92 21.19
CA ARG A 42 7.92 12.67 20.68
C ARG A 42 8.38 13.90 19.93
N LEU A 43 7.72 14.21 18.81
CA LEU A 43 8.11 15.30 17.92
C LEU A 43 7.09 16.43 17.90
N THR A 44 7.58 17.65 17.73
CA THR A 44 6.79 18.86 17.54
C THR A 44 6.98 19.43 16.14
N TYR A 45 5.92 20.00 15.56
CA TYR A 45 6.03 20.65 14.25
C TYR A 45 6.97 21.86 14.32
N ARG A 46 7.87 21.97 13.33
CA ARG A 46 8.87 23.05 13.26
C ARG A 46 8.34 24.36 12.64
N ARG A 47 7.24 24.30 11.88
CA ARG A 47 6.65 25.48 11.21
C ARG A 47 5.46 26.01 12.00
N LYS A 48 5.09 27.28 11.73
CA LYS A 48 3.92 27.94 12.33
C LYS A 48 2.60 27.18 12.12
N ASN A 49 2.44 26.49 10.98
CA ASN A 49 1.24 25.69 10.74
C ASN A 49 1.26 24.43 11.63
N ARG A 50 0.33 24.38 12.60
CA ARG A 50 0.19 23.29 13.57
C ARG A 50 -0.77 22.19 13.12
N TYR A 51 -1.49 22.41 12.02
CA TYR A 51 -2.53 21.49 11.57
C TYR A 51 -1.99 20.46 10.58
N ASN A 52 -2.62 19.27 10.56
CA ASN A 52 -2.34 18.21 9.61
C ASN A 52 -3.03 18.49 8.26
N THR A 53 -2.55 19.51 7.56
CA THR A 53 -3.03 19.84 6.21
C THR A 53 -2.18 19.17 5.14
N LYS A 54 -2.71 19.01 3.93
CA LYS A 54 -1.97 18.44 2.78
C LYS A 54 -0.67 19.20 2.47
N SER A 55 -0.58 20.48 2.83
CA SER A 55 0.64 21.28 2.67
C SER A 55 1.64 21.11 3.81
N ASN A 56 1.31 20.43 4.90
CA ASN A 56 2.14 20.28 6.09
C ASN A 56 2.43 18.82 6.45
N ILE A 57 2.30 17.90 5.49
CA ILE A 57 2.66 16.50 5.69
C ILE A 57 4.17 16.41 5.95
N GLN A 58 4.56 15.66 6.97
CA GLN A 58 5.95 15.50 7.41
C GLN A 58 6.39 14.04 7.29
N LYS A 59 7.68 13.81 7.06
CA LYS A 59 8.36 12.52 7.20
C LYS A 59 9.20 12.55 8.48
N ILE A 60 9.10 11.52 9.30
CA ILE A 60 9.99 11.35 10.44
C ILE A 60 11.30 10.75 9.92
N VAL A 61 12.42 11.41 10.18
CA VAL A 61 13.75 11.00 9.72
C VAL A 61 14.69 10.94 10.91
N LYS A 62 15.49 9.87 10.98
CA LYS A 62 16.62 9.75 11.90
C LYS A 62 17.76 10.59 11.36
N THR A 63 18.14 11.61 12.12
CA THR A 63 19.30 12.44 11.77
C THR A 63 20.60 11.74 12.18
N PRO A 64 21.75 12.08 11.55
CA PRO A 64 23.04 11.52 11.94
C PRO A 64 23.38 11.74 13.43
N GLY A 65 22.89 12.83 14.02
CA GLY A 65 23.03 13.11 15.45
C GLY A 65 22.12 12.29 16.38
N GLY A 66 21.51 11.21 15.89
CA GLY A 66 20.70 10.28 16.69
C GLY A 66 19.30 10.77 17.07
N ARG A 67 18.88 11.96 16.62
CA ARG A 67 17.57 12.56 16.95
C ARG A 67 16.56 12.28 15.86
N LEU A 68 15.30 12.06 16.24
CA LEU A 68 14.19 12.06 15.31
C LEU A 68 13.81 13.50 14.94
N VAL A 69 13.60 13.76 13.64
CA VAL A 69 13.24 15.11 13.17
C VAL A 69 12.18 15.01 12.08
N PHE A 70 11.25 15.99 12.07
CA PHE A 70 10.32 16.17 10.95
C PHE A 70 10.99 16.86 9.74
N HIS A 71 10.88 16.20 8.59
CA HIS A 71 11.16 16.77 7.28
C HIS A 71 9.90 16.97 6.46
N HIS A 72 9.75 18.18 5.92
CA HIS A 72 8.56 18.56 5.17
C HIS A 72 8.49 17.86 3.83
N GLN A 73 7.34 17.24 3.54
CA GLN A 73 7.07 16.66 2.24
C GLN A 73 6.33 17.66 1.35
N LYS A 74 6.89 17.88 0.16
CA LYS A 74 6.21 18.62 -0.90
C LYS A 74 4.99 17.81 -1.39
N LYS A 75 3.85 18.46 -1.62
CA LYS A 75 2.67 17.86 -2.27
C LYS A 75 3.06 17.24 -3.61
N ARG A 76 2.58 16.03 -3.84
CA ARG A 76 2.70 15.32 -5.11
C ARG A 76 1.89 16.06 -6.18
N ALA A 77 2.50 16.28 -7.34
CA ALA A 77 1.83 16.87 -8.49
C ALA A 77 1.07 15.78 -9.27
N LYS A 78 0.02 16.20 -9.98
CA LYS A 78 -0.54 15.40 -11.07
C LYS A 78 0.37 15.56 -12.28
N GLY A 79 0.63 14.45 -12.99
CA GLY A 79 1.40 14.47 -14.22
C GLY A 79 0.63 15.13 -15.36
N PRO A 80 1.28 15.35 -16.52
CA PRO A 80 0.58 15.75 -17.72
C PRO A 80 -0.30 14.59 -18.21
N HIS A 81 -1.51 14.94 -18.59
CA HIS A 81 -2.50 14.01 -19.13
C HIS A 81 -2.71 14.32 -20.62
N CYS A 82 -3.03 13.30 -21.40
CA CYS A 82 -3.50 13.44 -22.77
C CYS A 82 -4.84 14.20 -22.77
N GLY A 83 -4.98 15.20 -23.64
CA GLY A 83 -6.19 16.03 -23.73
C GLY A 83 -7.44 15.24 -24.13
N ASP A 84 -7.28 14.26 -25.02
CA ASP A 84 -8.41 13.52 -25.59
C ASP A 84 -8.69 12.20 -24.84
N CYS A 85 -7.65 11.48 -24.45
CA CYS A 85 -7.78 10.16 -23.82
C CYS A 85 -7.65 10.16 -22.29
N GLY A 86 -7.22 11.27 -21.66
CA GLY A 86 -7.00 11.37 -20.20
C GLY A 86 -5.85 10.52 -19.63
N GLY A 87 -5.21 9.70 -20.47
CA GLY A 87 -4.06 8.88 -20.11
C GLY A 87 -2.86 9.70 -19.66
N LYS A 88 -1.97 9.10 -18.86
CA LYS A 88 -0.71 9.75 -18.46
C LYS A 88 0.25 9.75 -19.65
N ILE A 89 0.83 10.91 -19.95
CA ILE A 89 1.84 11.00 -21.01
C ILE A 89 3.14 10.36 -20.50
N ILE A 90 3.60 9.33 -21.22
CA ILE A 90 4.85 8.61 -20.91
C ILE A 90 6.04 9.49 -21.34
N GLY A 91 7.15 9.42 -20.62
CA GLY A 91 8.38 10.16 -20.94
C GLY A 91 8.45 11.57 -20.35
N VAL A 92 7.35 12.12 -19.83
CA VAL A 92 7.36 13.43 -19.14
C VAL A 92 7.44 13.24 -17.62
N PRO A 93 8.45 13.83 -16.93
CA PRO A 93 8.60 13.66 -15.51
C PRO A 93 7.50 14.39 -14.72
N VAL A 94 6.85 13.70 -13.79
CA VAL A 94 5.82 14.28 -12.93
C VAL A 94 6.44 15.19 -11.86
N LYS A 95 6.50 16.49 -12.14
CA LYS A 95 7.04 17.50 -11.21
C LYS A 95 6.01 18.59 -10.90
N ARG A 96 6.35 19.50 -9.98
CA ARG A 96 5.52 20.69 -9.69
C ARG A 96 5.68 21.77 -10.76
N PRO A 97 4.70 22.68 -10.93
CA PRO A 97 4.77 23.74 -11.95
C PRO A 97 6.07 24.57 -11.92
N ILE A 98 6.57 24.92 -10.73
CA ILE A 98 7.83 25.67 -10.60
C ILE A 98 9.07 24.82 -10.89
N GLU A 99 8.99 23.51 -10.69
CA GLU A 99 10.07 22.58 -10.97
C GLU A 99 10.15 22.25 -12.47
N TYR A 100 9.02 22.26 -13.20
CA TYR A 100 9.01 22.17 -14.67
C TYR A 100 9.78 23.31 -15.33
N LYS A 101 9.68 24.54 -14.82
CA LYS A 101 10.43 25.69 -15.34
C LYS A 101 11.95 25.56 -15.21
N ARG A 102 12.44 24.63 -14.37
CA ARG A 102 13.87 24.43 -14.10
C ARG A 102 14.46 23.23 -14.86
N ILE A 103 13.63 22.46 -15.57
CA ILE A 103 14.12 21.33 -16.37
C ILE A 103 14.74 21.91 -17.65
N PRO A 104 15.91 21.40 -18.09
CA PRO A 104 16.42 21.73 -19.42
C PRO A 104 15.41 21.33 -20.50
N ARG A 105 15.38 22.11 -21.57
CA ARG A 105 14.47 21.88 -22.70
C ARG A 105 14.98 20.77 -23.60
#